data_AF-A0AAE6WN58-F1
#
_entry.id   AF-A0AAE6WN58-F1
#
_cell.length_a   1.000
_cell.length_b   1.000
_cell.length_c   1.000
_cell.angle_alpha   90.00
_cell.angle_beta   90.00
_cell.angle_gamma   90.00
#
_symmetry.space_group_name_H-M   'P 1'
#
loop_
_entity.id
_entity.type
_entity.pdbx_description
1 polymer ?
#
loop_
_entity_poly.entity_id
_entity_poly.type
_entity_poly.pdbx_seq_one_letter_code
_entity_poly.pdbx_strand_id
1 'polypeptide(L)' 'MRKADEMEKSHNEKSARNTFMFYTIALLIWSLYDLLKTGSTGIQFTILLIGTAIFYWTRVYLNRKVQE' A
#
# COMPACT_ATOMS: atom_id res chain seq x y z
N MET A 1 30.65 -4.97 4.42
CA MET A 1 29.52 -5.74 3.86
C MET A 1 28.19 -5.36 4.51
N ARG A 2 28.02 -5.43 5.84
CA ARG A 2 26.78 -5.01 6.54
C ARG A 2 26.18 -3.64 6.15
N LYS A 3 26.99 -2.59 5.96
CA LYS A 3 26.50 -1.25 5.55
C LYS A 3 25.91 -1.22 4.13
N ALA A 4 26.41 -2.06 3.22
CA ALA A 4 25.89 -2.13 1.86
C ALA A 4 24.52 -2.84 1.86
N ASP A 5 24.39 -3.93 2.60
CA ASP A 5 23.12 -4.65 2.78
C ASP A 5 22.03 -3.76 3.43
N GLU A 6 22.40 -2.95 4.42
CA GLU A 6 21.49 -1.98 5.05
C GLU A 6 21.02 -0.89 4.07
N MET A 7 21.90 -0.44 3.16
CA MET A 7 21.56 0.54 2.13
C MET A 7 20.64 -0.04 1.05
N GLU A 8 20.89 -1.28 0.62
CA GLU A 8 20.03 -1.98 -0.35
C GLU A 8 18.63 -2.23 0.22
N LYS A 9 18.54 -2.64 1.49
CA LYS A 9 17.25 -2.81 2.17
C LYS A 9 16.48 -1.48 2.27
N SER A 10 17.17 -0.39 2.60
CA SER A 10 16.58 0.97 2.65
C SER A 10 16.04 1.42 1.29
N HIS A 11 16.78 1.17 0.20
CA HIS A 11 16.31 1.46 -1.15
C HIS A 11 15.11 0.59 -1.54
N ASN A 12 15.12 -0.69 -1.16
CA ASN A 12 14.01 -1.59 -1.47
C ASN A 12 12.73 -1.18 -0.71
N GLU A 13 12.84 -0.81 0.57
CA GLU A 13 11.72 -0.29 1.35
C GLU A 13 11.15 1.01 0.76
N LYS A 14 12.01 1.93 0.32
CA LYS A 14 11.58 3.16 -0.36
C LYS A 14 10.87 2.86 -1.68
N SER A 15 11.42 1.96 -2.49
CA SER A 15 10.81 1.53 -3.76
C SER A 15 9.45 0.88 -3.53
N ALA A 16 9.36 -0.07 -2.59
CA ALA A 16 8.11 -0.74 -2.23
C ALA A 16 7.04 0.26 -1.77
N ARG A 17 7.41 1.25 -0.94
CA ARG A 17 6.51 2.31 -0.52
C ARG A 17 6.01 3.15 -1.70
N ASN A 18 6.90 3.51 -2.62
CA ASN A 18 6.53 4.32 -3.78
C ASN A 18 5.58 3.57 -4.73
N THR A 19 5.89 2.29 -5.00
CA THR A 19 5.04 1.40 -5.80
C THR A 19 3.67 1.22 -5.17
N PHE A 20 3.61 0.98 -3.85
CA PHE A 20 2.34 0.86 -3.13
C PHE A 20 1.50 2.14 -3.21
N MET A 21 2.13 3.31 -3.07
CA MET A 21 1.46 4.60 -3.16
C MET A 21 0.90 4.86 -4.56
N PHE A 22 1.67 4.56 -5.61
CA PHE A 22 1.22 4.67 -7.00
C PHE A 22 0.00 3.78 -7.28
N TYR A 23 0.06 2.50 -6.92
CA TYR A 23 -1.07 1.57 -7.15
C TYR A 23 -2.31 1.98 -6.35
N THR A 24 -2.13 2.43 -5.11
CA THR A 24 -3.25 2.91 -4.28
C THR A 24 -3.94 4.11 -4.93
N ILE A 25 -3.18 5.10 -5.39
CA ILE A 25 -3.73 6.29 -6.05
C ILE A 25 -4.40 5.93 -7.38
N ALA A 26 -3.76 5.08 -8.18
CA ALA A 26 -4.31 4.64 -9.47
C ALA A 26 -5.64 3.90 -9.29
N LEU A 27 -5.71 2.97 -8.34
CA LEU A 27 -6.96 2.25 -8.02
C LEU A 27 -8.03 3.18 -7.43
N LEU A 28 -7.63 4.19 -6.65
CA LEU A 28 -8.55 5.17 -6.08
C LEU A 28 -9.18 6.04 -7.16
N ILE A 29 -8.36 6.57 -8.07
CA ILE A 29 -8.84 7.37 -9.21
C ILE A 29 -9.75 6.52 -10.09
N TRP A 30 -9.36 5.27 -10.38
CA TRP A 30 -10.19 4.37 -11.17
C TRP A 30 -11.52 4.09 -10.49
N SER A 31 -11.49 3.70 -9.22
CA SER A 31 -12.70 3.44 -8.45
C SER A 31 -13.63 4.65 -8.39
N LEU A 32 -13.07 5.87 -8.27
CA LEU A 32 -13.86 7.09 -8.26
C LEU A 32 -14.47 7.36 -9.63
N TYR A 33 -13.70 7.14 -10.70
CA TYR A 33 -14.19 7.24 -12.07
C TYR A 33 -15.35 6.27 -12.32
N ASP A 34 -15.20 5.00 -11.93
CA ASP A 34 -16.25 3.97 -12.08
C ASP A 34 -17.50 4.30 -11.24
N LEU A 35 -17.32 4.81 -10.02
CA LEU A 35 -18.43 5.24 -9.17
C LEU A 35 -19.21 6.41 -9.79
N LEU A 36 -18.52 7.36 -10.42
CA LEU A 36 -19.15 8.51 -11.09
C LEU A 36 -19.81 8.12 -12.43
N LYS A 37 -19.21 7.20 -13.19
CA LYS A 37 -19.72 6.78 -14.50
C LYS A 37 -20.85 5.76 -14.41
N THR A 38 -20.68 4.78 -13.53
CA THR A 38 -21.46 3.53 -13.54
C THR A 38 -22.36 3.42 -12.31
N GLY A 39 -22.13 4.24 -11.28
CA GLY A 39 -22.86 4.22 -10.01
C GLY A 39 -22.58 2.98 -9.15
N SER A 40 -21.67 2.11 -9.59
CA SER A 40 -21.30 0.87 -8.93
C SER A 40 -19.80 0.86 -8.69
N THR A 41 -19.40 0.40 -7.51
CA THR A 41 -17.99 0.22 -7.17
C THR A 41 -17.54 -1.14 -7.68
N GLY A 42 -16.75 -1.15 -8.75
CA GLY A 42 -16.18 -2.37 -9.31
C GLY A 42 -15.16 -3.04 -8.38
N ILE A 43 -14.58 -4.15 -8.86
CA ILE A 43 -13.56 -4.92 -8.13
C ILE A 43 -12.33 -4.06 -7.73
N GLN A 44 -12.08 -2.94 -8.40
CA GLN A 44 -10.96 -2.05 -8.05
C GLN A 44 -11.10 -1.49 -6.63
N PHE A 45 -12.33 -1.21 -6.17
CA PHE A 45 -12.57 -0.71 -4.82
C PHE A 45 -12.32 -1.78 -3.76
N THR A 46 -12.73 -3.03 -4.03
CA THR A 46 -12.43 -4.17 -3.15
C THR A 46 -10.93 -4.39 -3.02
N ILE A 47 -10.18 -4.31 -4.13
CA ILE A 47 -8.72 -4.42 -4.12
C ILE A 47 -8.10 -3.28 -3.29
N LEU A 48 -8.63 -2.05 -3.41
CA LEU A 48 -8.16 -0.90 -2.63
C LEU A 48 -8.44 -1.07 -1.12
N LEU A 49 -9.61 -1.57 -0.75
CA LEU A 49 -9.95 -1.86 0.65
C LEU A 49 -9.05 -2.95 1.25
N ILE A 50 -8.82 -4.04 0.50
CA ILE A 50 -7.92 -5.11 0.95
C ILE A 50 -6.49 -4.59 1.08
N GLY A 51 -6.01 -3.81 0.10
CA GLY A 51 -4.68 -3.21 0.13
C GLY A 51 -4.47 -2.29 1.33
N THR A 52 -5.45 -1.43 1.65
CA THR A 52 -5.40 -0.55 2.82
C THR A 52 -5.53 -1.32 4.14
N ALA A 53 -6.35 -2.37 4.20
CA ALA A 53 -6.47 -3.25 5.37
C ALA A 53 -5.15 -3.97 5.69
N ILE A 54 -4.49 -4.55 4.67
CA ILE A 54 -3.18 -5.21 4.83
C ILE A 54 -2.14 -4.22 5.33
N PHE A 55 -2.12 -2.99 4.78
CA PHE A 55 -1.18 -1.95 5.19
C PHE A 55 -1.39 -1.56 6.67
N TYR A 56 -2.63 -1.28 7.08
CA TYR A 56 -2.95 -0.96 8.47
C TYR A 56 -2.63 -2.11 9.41
N TRP A 57 -2.97 -3.35 9.03
CA TRP A 57 -2.66 -4.54 9.82
C TRP A 57 -1.16 -4.72 10.02
N THR A 58 -0.39 -4.60 8.94
CA THR A 58 1.08 -4.71 8.98
C THR A 58 1.68 -3.61 9.86
N ARG A 59 1.15 -2.39 9.77
CA ARG A 59 1.59 -1.26 10.60
C ARG A 59 1.30 -1.50 12.08
N VAL A 60 0.11 -2.01 12.43
CA VAL A 60 -0.24 -2.33 13.81
C VAL A 60 0.64 -3.47 14.34
N TYR A 61 0.88 -4.51 13.54
CA TYR A 61 1.74 -5.63 13.92
C TYR A 61 3.18 -5.18 14.19
N LEU A 62 3.75 -4.36 13.30
CA LEU A 62 5.10 -3.81 13.47
C LEU A 62 5.18 -2.85 14.66
N ASN A 63 4.19 -1.96 14.84
CA ASN A 63 4.17 -1.07 16.01
C ASN A 63 4.10 -1.84 17.33
N ARG A 64 3.38 -2.96 17.38
CA ARG A 64 3.34 -3.82 18.58
C ARG A 64 4.70 -4.43 18.88
N LYS A 65 5.45 -4.88 17.85
CA LYS A 65 6.80 -5.43 18.03
C LYS A 65 7.86 -4.40 18.42
N VAL A 66 7.64 -3.11 18.19
CA VAL A 66 8.56 -2.05 18.59
C VAL A 66 8.37 -1.68 20.07
N GLN A 67 7.26 -2.09 20.70
CA GLN A 67 6.96 -1.82 22.11
C GLN A 67 7.24 -2.99 23.06
N GLU A 68 7.70 -4.15 22.56
CA GLU A 68 8.32 -5.22 23.34
C GLU A 68 9.85 -5.13 23.23
#